data_AF-A0A9E4DKL7-F1
#
_entry.id   AF-A0A9E4DKL7-F1
#
_cell.length_a   1.000
_cell.length_b   1.000
_cell.length_c   1.000
_cell.angle_alpha   90.00
_cell.angle_beta   90.00
_cell.angle_gamma   90.00
#
_symmetry.space_group_name_H-M   'P 1'
#
loop_
_entity.id
_entity.type
_entity.pdbx_description
1 polymer ?
#
loop_
_entity_poly.entity_id
_entity_poly.type
_entity_poly.pdbx_seq_one_letter_code
_entity_poly.pdbx_strand_id
1 'polypeptide(L)'
;MGKVEPPVAPKPAGPQAKADAGVTAPDNVDVRNASAPVAPTSDQVAPSVVEAQPATATSVPAEIDAPPVADHAAVADVVADAGDVAVQDGEDGEHFLSIKALGLEGVLLPDSDRSRTAEEYRMIKRPLLTRAFGQDHMGEAHNNLIMVTSSVEGEGKTFSSLNLAISIAMEMDRTVLLVDADLAKPGLSRLLRVNNMPGLTDRLIDDNIDLRELLIKTDIPKFSVLPAGRRHRRSTELLASNAMRHLLDELALRYPDRVVLFDSPPLLATSEANVLAQQMGQICLVVESAVTPQYLVRDAVSHLNSPEKVSVLLNKCKPEMFIGKYGYGYGYGYGYGYGYGYGHDDD
;
A
#
# COMPACT_ATOMS: atom_id res chain seq x y z
N MET A 1 -26.71 -6.28 79.50
CA MET A 1 -25.98 -5.88 78.28
C MET A 1 -27.04 -5.39 77.29
N GLY A 2 -27.48 -4.14 77.41
CA GLY A 2 -27.06 -3.01 76.55
C GLY A 2 -28.14 -2.77 75.47
N LYS A 3 -29.35 -2.35 75.86
CA LYS A 3 -29.95 -0.99 75.73
C LYS A 3 -29.93 -0.44 74.28
N VAL A 4 -31.05 -0.41 73.55
CA VAL A 4 -32.18 0.55 73.51
C VAL A 4 -32.17 1.26 72.13
N GLU A 5 -33.29 1.15 71.41
CA GLU A 5 -33.81 1.87 70.22
C GLU A 5 -33.52 3.41 70.20
N PRO A 6 -33.83 4.24 69.14
CA PRO A 6 -34.65 4.09 67.91
C PRO A 6 -33.97 4.85 66.70
N PRO A 7 -34.60 5.69 65.83
CA PRO A 7 -35.90 5.72 65.12
C PRO A 7 -35.79 5.81 63.58
N VAL A 8 -36.93 5.73 62.90
CA VAL A 8 -37.15 6.09 61.49
C VAL A 8 -36.77 7.55 61.23
N ALA A 9 -36.04 7.81 60.13
CA ALA A 9 -35.70 9.14 59.65
C ALA A 9 -36.24 9.42 58.22
N PRO A 10 -36.52 10.69 57.87
CA PRO A 10 -37.37 11.07 56.74
C PRO A 10 -36.61 11.56 55.50
N LYS A 11 -37.37 11.73 54.42
CA LYS A 11 -37.02 12.29 53.10
C LYS A 11 -36.38 13.69 53.19
N PRO A 12 -35.47 14.05 52.26
CA PRO A 12 -35.30 15.45 51.86
C PRO A 12 -35.57 15.69 50.36
N ALA A 13 -35.94 16.94 50.10
CA ALA A 13 -36.40 17.56 48.86
C ALA A 13 -35.23 18.06 47.98
N GLY A 14 -35.50 18.31 46.69
CA GLY A 14 -34.52 18.82 45.71
C GLY A 14 -34.31 20.33 45.73
N PRO A 15 -33.66 20.89 44.69
CA PRO A 15 -33.86 22.27 44.25
C PRO A 15 -34.53 22.29 42.85
N GLN A 16 -35.77 22.79 42.72
CA GLN A 16 -36.11 24.16 42.30
C GLN A 16 -35.64 24.55 40.89
N ALA A 17 -36.59 24.50 39.96
CA ALA A 17 -36.64 25.30 38.75
C ALA A 17 -37.10 26.72 39.09
N LYS A 18 -36.56 27.73 38.38
CA LYS A 18 -37.22 29.00 38.12
C LYS A 18 -37.49 29.10 36.62
N ALA A 19 -38.76 29.32 36.29
CA ALA A 19 -39.24 29.95 35.05
C ALA A 19 -38.69 31.42 34.99
N ASP A 20 -38.74 32.19 33.91
CA ASP A 20 -39.75 32.29 32.87
C ASP A 20 -39.26 33.26 31.77
N ALA A 21 -40.00 33.26 30.66
CA ALA A 21 -40.29 34.39 29.78
C ALA A 21 -39.29 34.84 28.70
N GLY A 22 -39.81 34.82 27.45
CA GLY A 22 -39.79 36.01 26.61
C GLY A 22 -39.01 35.87 25.30
N VAL A 23 -39.64 35.47 24.20
CA VAL A 23 -40.28 36.37 23.22
C VAL A 23 -39.30 36.89 22.15
N THR A 24 -39.43 36.25 20.98
CA THR A 24 -39.41 36.76 19.59
C THR A 24 -38.29 37.66 19.07
N ALA A 25 -37.88 37.30 17.84
CA ALA A 25 -37.15 38.11 16.86
C ALA A 25 -37.69 39.55 16.71
N PRO A 26 -36.90 40.39 16.03
CA PRO A 26 -37.48 40.90 14.78
C PRO A 26 -36.51 40.91 13.58
N ASP A 27 -37.12 40.78 12.41
CA ASP A 27 -36.70 41.32 11.12
C ASP A 27 -36.31 42.80 11.23
N ASN A 28 -35.36 43.27 10.42
CA ASN A 28 -35.70 44.31 9.44
C ASN A 28 -34.59 44.61 8.43
N VAL A 29 -35.10 44.88 7.24
CA VAL A 29 -34.49 45.36 6.00
C VAL A 29 -34.51 46.90 5.96
N ASP A 30 -33.79 47.48 4.99
CA ASP A 30 -33.93 48.82 4.38
C ASP A 30 -33.23 50.02 5.08
N VAL A 31 -32.67 51.06 4.42
CA VAL A 31 -32.25 51.36 3.02
C VAL A 31 -31.63 52.80 3.00
N ARG A 32 -30.83 53.13 1.96
CA ARG A 32 -30.43 54.49 1.43
C ARG A 32 -29.36 55.36 2.14
N ASN A 33 -28.23 55.61 1.44
CA ASN A 33 -27.87 56.85 0.70
C ASN A 33 -26.39 56.77 0.25
N ALA A 34 -26.06 56.69 -1.05
CA ALA A 34 -26.04 57.72 -2.10
C ALA A 34 -24.64 58.38 -2.29
N SER A 35 -23.95 58.02 -3.38
CA SER A 35 -23.31 58.92 -4.37
C SER A 35 -22.59 58.12 -5.48
N ALA A 36 -23.01 58.33 -6.73
CA ALA A 36 -22.34 57.96 -7.99
C ALA A 36 -21.62 59.23 -8.56
N PRO A 37 -21.01 59.29 -9.77
CA PRO A 37 -20.80 58.29 -10.85
C PRO A 37 -19.31 58.22 -11.34
N VAL A 38 -18.87 57.41 -12.32
CA VAL A 38 -18.88 57.66 -13.78
C VAL A 38 -18.33 56.41 -14.51
N ALA A 39 -19.03 55.94 -15.56
CA ALA A 39 -18.54 55.06 -16.63
C ALA A 39 -18.08 55.94 -17.83
N PRO A 40 -17.32 55.48 -18.86
CA PRO A 40 -17.72 54.41 -19.80
C PRO A 40 -16.49 53.56 -20.27
N THR A 41 -16.49 52.60 -21.20
CA THR A 41 -17.36 52.20 -22.32
C THR A 41 -17.00 50.76 -22.72
N SER A 42 -17.91 50.13 -23.46
CA SER A 42 -17.92 48.83 -24.10
C SER A 42 -16.73 48.51 -25.03
N ASP A 43 -16.41 47.22 -25.19
CA ASP A 43 -16.83 46.49 -26.40
C ASP A 43 -16.65 44.96 -26.28
N GLN A 44 -17.77 44.28 -26.51
CA GLN A 44 -17.84 42.86 -26.82
C GLN A 44 -17.58 42.68 -28.31
N VAL A 45 -16.76 41.69 -28.70
CA VAL A 45 -16.90 41.02 -29.99
C VAL A 45 -16.66 39.52 -29.78
N ALA A 46 -17.70 38.72 -30.04
CA ALA A 46 -17.66 37.27 -30.18
C ALA A 46 -17.56 36.90 -31.69
N PRO A 47 -17.41 35.61 -32.04
CA PRO A 47 -16.35 35.11 -32.91
C PRO A 47 -16.66 35.20 -34.41
N SER A 48 -15.61 35.37 -35.21
CA SER A 48 -15.67 35.25 -36.67
C SER A 48 -15.49 33.80 -37.11
N VAL A 49 -16.52 33.31 -37.78
CA VAL A 49 -16.56 32.09 -38.60
C VAL A 49 -15.58 32.27 -39.76
N VAL A 50 -14.64 31.34 -39.94
CA VAL A 50 -13.86 31.20 -41.17
C VAL A 50 -14.20 29.86 -41.81
N GLU A 51 -14.72 29.99 -43.01
CA GLU A 51 -15.21 28.99 -43.94
C GLU A 51 -14.06 28.14 -44.50
N ALA A 52 -14.29 26.82 -44.56
CA ALA A 52 -13.36 25.84 -45.11
C ALA A 52 -13.59 25.66 -46.61
N GLN A 53 -12.51 25.66 -47.41
CA GLN A 53 -12.46 25.02 -48.72
C GLN A 53 -11.06 24.41 -48.99
N PRO A 54 -10.97 23.38 -49.85
CA PRO A 54 -10.02 22.26 -49.71
C PRO A 54 -8.71 22.49 -50.46
N ALA A 55 -7.60 22.06 -49.86
CA ALA A 55 -6.30 22.02 -50.52
C ALA A 55 -5.96 20.58 -50.96
N THR A 56 -5.62 20.50 -52.23
CA THR A 56 -5.27 19.36 -53.09
C THR A 56 -4.12 18.50 -52.59
N ALA A 57 -4.23 17.20 -52.86
CA ALA A 57 -3.18 16.20 -52.72
C ALA A 57 -2.01 16.45 -53.68
N THR A 58 -0.78 16.37 -53.15
CA THR A 58 0.43 16.12 -53.94
C THR A 58 1.30 15.12 -53.18
N SER A 59 1.82 14.16 -53.94
CA SER A 59 2.44 12.90 -53.55
C SER A 59 3.98 12.93 -53.54
N VAL A 60 4.59 12.33 -52.48
CA VAL A 60 5.77 11.39 -52.49
C VAL A 60 7.17 11.97 -52.86
N PRO A 61 8.37 11.42 -52.45
CA PRO A 61 8.75 10.25 -51.60
C PRO A 61 9.88 10.45 -50.51
N ALA A 62 10.13 9.35 -49.78
CA ALA A 62 11.43 8.79 -49.29
C ALA A 62 12.09 9.40 -48.03
N GLU A 63 12.01 8.71 -46.88
CA GLU A 63 12.92 7.67 -46.35
C GLU A 63 14.05 8.26 -45.47
N ILE A 64 13.85 8.20 -44.15
CA ILE A 64 14.94 8.23 -43.17
C ILE A 64 14.75 7.02 -42.25
N ASP A 65 15.76 6.18 -42.31
CA ASP A 65 16.00 4.89 -41.69
C ASP A 65 15.79 4.91 -40.16
N ALA A 66 14.86 4.09 -39.67
CA ALA A 66 14.68 3.81 -38.24
C ALA A 66 15.11 2.35 -38.00
N PRO A 67 15.97 2.07 -37.00
CA PRO A 67 16.49 0.73 -36.78
C PRO A 67 15.37 -0.23 -36.33
N PRO A 68 15.47 -1.53 -36.65
CA PRO A 68 14.35 -2.46 -36.56
C PRO A 68 13.94 -2.70 -35.11
N VAL A 69 12.67 -2.42 -34.83
CA VAL A 69 11.97 -2.95 -33.67
C VAL A 69 11.80 -4.44 -33.92
N ALA A 70 12.59 -5.26 -33.22
CA ALA A 70 12.45 -6.70 -33.30
C ALA A 70 11.07 -7.12 -32.78
N ASP A 71 10.32 -7.77 -33.66
CA ASP A 71 9.13 -8.55 -33.38
C ASP A 71 9.38 -9.52 -32.20
N HIS A 72 8.62 -9.34 -31.13
CA HIS A 72 8.28 -10.42 -30.21
C HIS A 72 6.76 -10.62 -30.22
N ALA A 73 6.24 -10.94 -31.41
CA ALA A 73 4.97 -11.61 -31.55
C ALA A 73 5.10 -13.10 -31.22
N ALA A 74 4.13 -13.60 -30.47
CA ALA A 74 3.78 -15.01 -30.28
C ALA A 74 4.80 -15.90 -29.55
N VAL A 75 4.71 -15.91 -28.22
CA VAL A 75 4.80 -17.19 -27.50
C VAL A 75 3.37 -17.61 -27.20
N ALA A 76 2.90 -18.57 -28.00
CA ALA A 76 1.61 -19.22 -27.85
C ALA A 76 1.48 -19.85 -26.46
N ASP A 77 0.23 -19.93 -25.99
CA ASP A 77 -0.22 -20.79 -24.90
C ASP A 77 0.47 -22.16 -24.96
N VAL A 78 1.33 -22.39 -23.97
CA VAL A 78 1.63 -23.73 -23.51
C VAL A 78 1.20 -23.75 -22.05
N VAL A 79 -0.05 -24.16 -21.86
CA VAL A 79 -0.54 -24.67 -20.58
C VAL A 79 0.25 -25.94 -20.29
N ALA A 80 1.42 -25.78 -19.68
CA ALA A 80 2.13 -26.87 -19.04
C ALA A 80 1.65 -26.90 -17.58
N ASP A 81 0.77 -27.87 -17.35
CA ASP A 81 0.48 -28.50 -16.07
C ASP A 81 1.77 -28.68 -15.24
N ALA A 82 1.96 -27.81 -14.25
CA ALA A 82 2.99 -27.94 -13.22
C ALA A 82 2.30 -27.71 -11.86
N GLY A 83 1.44 -28.67 -11.50
CA GLY A 83 0.92 -28.79 -10.15
C GLY A 83 2.01 -29.08 -9.11
N ASP A 84 1.82 -28.50 -7.93
CA ASP A 84 1.94 -29.15 -6.62
C ASP A 84 3.28 -29.77 -6.20
N VAL A 85 4.35 -28.98 -6.14
CA VAL A 85 5.54 -29.38 -5.34
C VAL A 85 5.71 -28.54 -4.08
N ALA A 86 5.15 -27.33 -4.02
CA ALA A 86 5.39 -26.40 -2.91
C ALA A 86 4.24 -26.28 -1.91
N VAL A 87 3.01 -26.62 -2.32
CA VAL A 87 1.83 -26.58 -1.46
C VAL A 87 1.45 -28.00 -1.05
N GLN A 88 1.40 -28.25 0.26
CA GLN A 88 0.93 -29.51 0.83
C GLN A 88 -0.35 -29.25 1.61
N ASP A 89 -1.34 -30.12 1.46
CA ASP A 89 -2.50 -30.12 2.34
C ASP A 89 -2.09 -30.67 3.70
N GLY A 90 -2.23 -29.84 4.73
CA GLY A 90 -2.02 -30.21 6.13
C GLY A 90 -3.11 -31.13 6.64
N GLU A 91 -2.84 -31.79 7.77
CA GLU A 91 -3.74 -32.79 8.39
C GLU A 91 -5.13 -32.22 8.75
N ASP A 92 -5.26 -30.89 8.88
CA ASP A 92 -6.49 -30.17 9.20
C ASP A 92 -7.18 -29.50 7.98
N GLY A 93 -6.72 -29.78 6.74
CA GLY A 93 -7.21 -29.13 5.52
C GLY A 93 -6.60 -27.73 5.26
N GLU A 94 -5.54 -27.37 5.99
CA GLU A 94 -4.81 -26.12 5.78
C GLU A 94 -3.75 -26.27 4.69
N HIS A 95 -3.67 -25.32 3.76
CA HIS A 95 -2.64 -25.32 2.73
C HIS A 95 -1.31 -24.78 3.27
N PHE A 96 -0.22 -25.52 3.07
CA PHE A 96 1.12 -25.18 3.55
C PHE A 96 2.11 -24.98 2.40
N LEU A 97 2.76 -23.81 2.35
CA LEU A 97 3.73 -23.42 1.32
C LEU A 97 5.16 -23.33 1.87
N SER A 98 6.10 -24.07 1.28
CA SER A 98 7.53 -23.86 1.61
C SER A 98 8.15 -22.77 0.73
N ILE A 99 8.40 -21.58 1.32
CA ILE A 99 9.12 -20.48 0.66
C ILE A 99 10.56 -20.89 0.38
N LYS A 100 11.18 -21.65 1.28
CA LYS A 100 12.55 -22.14 1.11
C LYS A 100 12.67 -23.08 -0.10
N ALA A 101 11.70 -23.96 -0.32
CA ALA A 101 11.70 -24.90 -1.42
C ALA A 101 11.54 -24.23 -2.80
N LEU A 102 10.98 -23.02 -2.87
CA LEU A 102 10.84 -22.27 -4.12
C LEU A 102 12.18 -21.79 -4.68
N GLY A 103 13.24 -21.73 -3.86
CA GLY A 103 14.59 -21.37 -4.32
C GLY A 103 14.68 -19.99 -4.97
N LEU A 104 13.87 -19.03 -4.51
CA LEU A 104 13.76 -17.71 -5.11
C LEU A 104 15.02 -16.88 -4.84
N GLU A 105 15.69 -16.46 -5.91
CA GLU A 105 16.90 -15.64 -5.82
C GLU A 105 16.60 -14.28 -5.17
N GLY A 106 17.43 -13.87 -4.22
CA GLY A 106 17.32 -12.57 -3.53
C GLY A 106 16.18 -12.47 -2.51
N VAL A 107 15.36 -13.51 -2.34
CA VAL A 107 14.32 -13.55 -1.31
C VAL A 107 14.93 -13.89 0.06
N LEU A 108 14.53 -13.16 1.08
CA LEU A 108 14.98 -13.36 2.46
C LEU A 108 14.54 -14.73 2.99
N LEU A 109 15.43 -15.39 3.73
CA LEU A 109 15.10 -16.56 4.53
C LEU A 109 15.40 -16.27 6.01
N PRO A 110 14.58 -16.74 6.96
CA PRO A 110 14.81 -16.54 8.40
C PRO A 110 16.20 -16.95 8.88
N ASP A 111 16.74 -18.03 8.32
CA ASP A 111 18.03 -18.61 8.71
C ASP A 111 19.22 -18.02 7.92
N SER A 112 18.98 -17.11 6.98
CA SER A 112 20.07 -16.48 6.22
C SER A 112 20.76 -15.42 7.07
N ASP A 113 22.03 -15.66 7.44
CA ASP A 113 22.85 -14.73 8.21
C ASP A 113 22.82 -13.31 7.61
N ARG A 114 22.63 -12.31 8.49
CA ARG A 114 22.64 -10.84 8.28
C ARG A 114 23.00 -10.38 6.86
N SER A 115 22.14 -10.70 5.90
CA SER A 115 22.38 -10.31 4.52
C SER A 115 22.20 -8.80 4.41
N ARG A 116 22.90 -8.17 3.48
CA ARG A 116 22.70 -6.74 3.19
C ARG A 116 21.23 -6.43 2.95
N THR A 117 20.56 -7.29 2.17
CA THR A 117 19.12 -7.22 1.89
C THR A 117 18.30 -7.30 3.18
N ALA A 118 18.67 -8.14 4.14
CA ALA A 118 17.94 -8.24 5.41
C ALA A 118 18.02 -6.94 6.21
N GLU A 119 19.19 -6.30 6.29
CA GLU A 119 19.34 -5.00 6.96
C GLU A 119 18.58 -3.88 6.22
N GLU A 120 18.61 -3.89 4.87
CA GLU A 120 17.85 -2.94 4.05
C GLU A 120 16.34 -3.05 4.31
N TYR A 121 15.76 -4.26 4.31
CA TYR A 121 14.34 -4.44 4.63
C TYR A 121 14.02 -4.22 6.10
N ARG A 122 14.99 -4.35 7.03
CA ARG A 122 14.80 -3.91 8.42
C ARG A 122 14.68 -2.40 8.53
N MET A 123 15.50 -1.65 7.79
CA MET A 123 15.39 -0.19 7.73
C MET A 123 14.06 0.24 7.10
N ILE A 124 13.64 -0.41 6.01
CA ILE A 124 12.38 -0.12 5.31
C ILE A 124 11.16 -0.37 6.21
N LYS A 125 11.11 -1.50 6.94
CA LYS A 125 9.91 -1.85 7.73
C LYS A 125 9.72 -0.97 8.97
N ARG A 126 10.79 -0.42 9.56
CA ARG A 126 10.71 0.33 10.82
C ARG A 126 9.70 1.49 10.78
N PRO A 127 9.79 2.46 9.84
CA PRO A 127 8.81 3.54 9.76
C PRO A 127 7.39 3.04 9.48
N LEU A 128 7.23 1.96 8.71
CA LEU A 128 5.91 1.36 8.42
C LEU A 128 5.26 0.78 9.68
N LEU A 129 6.04 0.07 10.50
CA LEU A 129 5.56 -0.49 11.78
C LEU A 129 5.28 0.61 12.81
N THR A 130 6.12 1.65 12.85
CA THR A 130 5.89 2.81 13.73
C THR A 130 4.58 3.52 13.38
N ARG A 131 4.23 3.67 12.10
CA ARG A 131 2.93 4.23 11.71
C ARG A 131 1.77 3.27 11.98
N ALA A 132 1.97 1.97 11.78
CA ALA A 132 0.95 0.96 12.00
C ALA A 132 0.55 0.82 13.49
N PHE A 133 1.52 0.95 14.41
CA PHE A 133 1.33 0.57 15.82
C PHE A 133 1.90 1.57 16.84
N GLY A 134 2.40 2.72 16.40
CA GLY A 134 2.88 3.78 17.28
C GLY A 134 1.75 4.44 18.07
N GLN A 135 2.07 4.98 19.25
CA GLN A 135 1.08 5.62 20.11
C GLN A 135 0.39 6.83 19.46
N ASP A 136 1.11 7.56 18.61
CA ASP A 136 0.62 8.76 17.93
C ASP A 136 -0.46 8.46 16.88
N HIS A 137 -0.58 7.20 16.46
CA HIS A 137 -1.46 6.76 15.38
C HIS A 137 -2.54 5.77 15.86
N MET A 138 -2.70 5.60 17.18
CA MET A 138 -3.77 4.76 17.72
C MET A 138 -5.14 5.38 17.44
N GLY A 139 -5.92 4.71 16.59
CA GLY A 139 -7.30 5.12 16.25
C GLY A 139 -7.48 5.59 14.80
N GLU A 140 -6.40 5.75 14.03
CA GLU A 140 -6.49 5.91 12.58
C GLU A 140 -6.88 4.56 11.94
N ALA A 141 -7.97 4.56 11.18
CA ALA A 141 -8.46 3.36 10.52
C ALA A 141 -7.42 2.84 9.50
N HIS A 142 -7.22 1.53 9.51
CA HIS A 142 -6.46 0.78 8.49
C HIS A 142 -4.94 1.01 8.47
N ASN A 143 -4.33 1.56 9.52
CA ASN A 143 -2.89 1.80 9.55
C ASN A 143 -2.03 0.53 9.45
N ASN A 144 -2.56 -0.63 9.82
CA ASN A 144 -1.93 -1.92 9.62
C ASN A 144 -2.11 -2.50 8.21
N LEU A 145 -2.91 -1.86 7.35
CA LEU A 145 -3.05 -2.20 5.93
C LEU A 145 -2.08 -1.35 5.10
N ILE A 146 -1.12 -2.03 4.46
CA ILE A 146 -0.06 -1.40 3.69
C ILE A 146 -0.14 -1.91 2.26
N MET A 147 -0.41 -1.00 1.33
CA MET A 147 -0.35 -1.32 -0.09
C MET A 147 1.08 -1.16 -0.59
N VAL A 148 1.62 -2.21 -1.21
CA VAL A 148 2.87 -2.16 -1.97
C VAL A 148 2.48 -2.06 -3.45
N THR A 149 2.88 -0.95 -4.07
CA THR A 149 2.55 -0.64 -5.46
C THR A 149 3.77 -0.04 -6.16
N SER A 150 3.63 0.27 -7.44
CA SER A 150 4.66 0.93 -8.24
C SER A 150 4.03 1.98 -9.13
N SER A 151 4.84 2.84 -9.73
CA SER A 151 4.36 3.83 -10.71
C SER A 151 3.99 3.11 -12.01
N VAL A 152 4.87 2.21 -12.46
CA VAL A 152 4.73 1.41 -13.69
C VAL A 152 5.05 -0.06 -13.46
N GLU A 153 4.81 -0.90 -14.47
CA GLU A 153 5.17 -2.33 -14.42
C GLU A 153 6.69 -2.54 -14.35
N GLY A 154 7.12 -3.64 -13.72
CA GLY A 154 8.53 -4.07 -13.72
C GLY A 154 9.42 -3.49 -12.62
N GLU A 155 8.95 -2.54 -11.81
CA GLU A 155 9.77 -1.88 -10.77
C GLU A 155 10.10 -2.79 -9.56
N GLY A 156 9.49 -3.98 -9.49
CA GLY A 156 9.78 -5.00 -8.49
C GLY A 156 8.89 -5.00 -7.25
N LYS A 157 7.68 -4.43 -7.36
CA LYS A 157 6.64 -4.40 -6.30
C LYS A 157 6.42 -5.74 -5.60
N THR A 158 6.23 -6.82 -6.36
CA THR A 158 6.00 -8.19 -5.85
C THR A 158 7.21 -8.75 -5.10
N PHE A 159 8.43 -8.48 -5.58
CA PHE A 159 9.65 -8.89 -4.89
C PHE A 159 9.81 -8.12 -3.57
N SER A 160 9.53 -6.81 -3.58
CA SER A 160 9.59 -5.97 -2.40
C SER A 160 8.51 -6.31 -1.37
N SER A 161 7.29 -6.62 -1.81
CA SER A 161 6.20 -7.01 -0.91
C SER A 161 6.49 -8.34 -0.19
N LEU A 162 7.02 -9.34 -0.91
CA LEU A 162 7.43 -10.62 -0.32
C LEU A 162 8.56 -10.46 0.71
N ASN A 163 9.62 -9.75 0.36
CA ASN A 163 10.74 -9.53 1.29
C ASN A 163 10.36 -8.68 2.49
N LEU A 164 9.50 -7.68 2.29
CA LEU A 164 8.96 -6.88 3.38
C LEU A 164 8.11 -7.75 4.31
N ALA A 165 7.27 -8.64 3.77
CA ALA A 165 6.48 -9.58 4.56
C ALA A 165 7.38 -10.45 5.44
N ILE A 166 8.37 -11.11 4.83
CA ILE A 166 9.32 -11.98 5.53
C ILE A 166 10.06 -11.20 6.62
N SER A 167 10.52 -9.98 6.32
CA SER A 167 11.17 -9.13 7.31
C SER A 167 10.24 -8.80 8.49
N ILE A 168 8.96 -8.51 8.25
CA ILE A 168 7.98 -8.25 9.31
C ILE A 168 7.70 -9.52 10.13
N ALA A 169 7.60 -10.69 9.50
CA ALA A 169 7.39 -11.97 10.18
C ALA A 169 8.50 -12.30 11.20
N MET A 170 9.71 -11.77 11.00
CA MET A 170 10.82 -11.91 11.93
C MET A 170 10.69 -11.04 13.20
N GLU A 171 9.79 -10.05 13.25
CA GLU A 171 9.56 -9.28 14.48
C GLU A 171 8.88 -10.14 15.55
N MET A 172 9.28 -10.01 16.82
CA MET A 172 8.80 -10.93 17.88
C MET A 172 7.28 -10.91 18.06
N ASP A 173 6.69 -9.72 18.06
CA ASP A 173 5.31 -9.42 18.46
C ASP A 173 4.36 -9.16 17.27
N ARG A 174 4.77 -9.50 16.04
CA ARG A 174 3.98 -9.22 14.83
C ARG A 174 3.71 -10.45 14.00
N THR A 175 2.51 -10.51 13.46
CA THR A 175 2.12 -11.42 12.39
C THR A 175 1.94 -10.66 11.09
N VAL A 176 2.06 -11.35 9.96
CA VAL A 176 1.92 -10.73 8.65
C VAL A 176 1.12 -11.60 7.69
N LEU A 177 0.19 -10.95 7.00
CA LEU A 177 -0.54 -11.51 5.88
C LEU A 177 -0.11 -10.76 4.62
N LEU A 178 0.35 -11.49 3.59
CA LEU A 178 0.61 -10.93 2.27
C LEU A 178 -0.52 -11.33 1.32
N VAL A 179 -1.19 -10.34 0.73
CA VAL A 179 -2.32 -10.51 -0.17
C VAL A 179 -1.89 -10.19 -1.60
N ASP A 180 -2.18 -11.08 -2.55
CA ASP A 180 -2.05 -10.78 -3.97
C ASP A 180 -3.31 -10.05 -4.46
N ALA A 181 -3.22 -8.73 -4.53
CA ALA A 181 -4.28 -7.84 -5.01
C ALA A 181 -4.09 -7.40 -6.47
N ASP A 182 -3.09 -7.93 -7.20
CA ASP A 182 -2.94 -7.73 -8.64
C ASP A 182 -3.76 -8.77 -9.41
N LEU A 183 -5.09 -8.62 -9.36
CA LEU A 183 -6.00 -9.63 -9.92
C LEU A 183 -5.94 -9.72 -11.46
N ALA A 184 -5.43 -8.68 -12.13
CA ALA A 184 -5.21 -8.70 -13.58
C ALA A 184 -3.95 -9.49 -13.95
N LYS A 185 -2.85 -9.27 -13.22
CA LYS A 185 -1.58 -9.96 -13.42
C LYS A 185 -1.03 -10.47 -12.07
N PRO A 186 -1.56 -11.58 -11.52
CA PRO A 186 -1.22 -12.10 -10.18
C PRO A 186 0.26 -12.47 -10.03
N GLY A 187 1.09 -11.48 -9.75
CA GLY A 187 2.55 -11.59 -9.77
C GLY A 187 3.03 -12.45 -8.61
N LEU A 188 2.49 -12.19 -7.42
CA LEU A 188 2.80 -12.94 -6.22
C LEU A 188 2.34 -14.40 -6.33
N SER A 189 1.10 -14.62 -6.79
CA SER A 189 0.58 -15.97 -6.94
C SER A 189 1.43 -16.79 -7.91
N ARG A 190 1.88 -16.18 -9.02
CA ARG A 190 2.81 -16.80 -9.98
C ARG A 190 4.18 -17.09 -9.36
N LEU A 191 4.73 -16.13 -8.63
CA LEU A 191 6.02 -16.26 -7.96
C LEU A 191 6.01 -17.43 -6.96
N LEU A 192 4.89 -17.58 -6.22
CA LEU A 192 4.70 -18.60 -5.20
C LEU A 192 4.12 -19.92 -5.74
N ARG A 193 3.78 -19.99 -7.03
CA ARG A 193 3.15 -21.15 -7.69
C ARG A 193 1.78 -21.55 -7.11
N VAL A 194 0.96 -20.56 -6.76
CA VAL A 194 -0.37 -20.74 -6.12
C VAL A 194 -1.53 -20.16 -6.94
N ASN A 195 -1.33 -19.92 -8.25
CA ASN A 195 -2.27 -19.19 -9.14
C ASN A 195 -3.66 -19.83 -9.32
N ASN A 196 -3.83 -21.11 -9.01
CA ASN A 196 -5.09 -21.83 -9.19
C ASN A 196 -5.83 -22.09 -7.86
N MET A 197 -5.24 -21.67 -6.75
CA MET A 197 -5.81 -21.80 -5.41
C MET A 197 -6.98 -20.81 -5.25
N PRO A 198 -8.01 -21.15 -4.47
CA PRO A 198 -9.00 -20.17 -4.07
C PRO A 198 -8.34 -19.05 -3.25
N GLY A 199 -8.83 -17.82 -3.37
CA GLY A 199 -8.18 -16.67 -2.77
C GLY A 199 -9.04 -15.41 -2.74
N LEU A 200 -8.40 -14.25 -2.88
CA LEU A 200 -9.05 -12.94 -2.77
C LEU A 200 -10.27 -12.82 -3.69
N THR A 201 -10.15 -13.20 -4.96
CA THR A 201 -11.27 -13.12 -5.91
C THR A 201 -12.47 -13.97 -5.46
N ASP A 202 -12.22 -15.20 -4.98
CA ASP A 202 -13.28 -16.10 -4.51
C ASP A 202 -14.01 -15.52 -3.29
N ARG A 203 -13.27 -14.96 -2.31
CA ARG A 203 -13.82 -14.25 -1.14
C ARG A 203 -14.66 -13.03 -1.50
N LEU A 204 -14.26 -12.29 -2.53
CA LEU A 204 -14.97 -11.09 -2.98
C LEU A 204 -16.24 -11.42 -3.77
N ILE A 205 -16.35 -12.63 -4.32
CA ILE A 205 -17.54 -13.11 -5.03
C ILE A 205 -18.54 -13.74 -4.07
N ASP A 206 -18.06 -14.59 -3.16
CA ASP A 206 -18.89 -15.27 -2.17
C ASP A 206 -18.47 -14.84 -0.76
N ASP A 207 -19.33 -14.04 -0.14
CA ASP A 207 -19.05 -13.48 1.16
C ASP A 207 -19.18 -14.50 2.32
N ASN A 208 -19.64 -15.71 2.03
CA ASN A 208 -19.82 -16.78 3.01
C ASN A 208 -18.57 -17.64 3.22
N ILE A 209 -17.59 -17.55 2.31
CA ILE A 209 -16.31 -18.26 2.46
C ILE A 209 -15.51 -17.62 3.58
N ASP A 210 -15.19 -18.36 4.65
CA ASP A 210 -14.33 -17.84 5.72
C ASP A 210 -12.94 -17.59 5.17
N LEU A 211 -12.44 -16.37 5.35
CA LEU A 211 -11.09 -15.98 4.96
C LEU A 211 -10.02 -16.97 5.45
N ARG A 212 -10.20 -17.59 6.63
CA ARG A 212 -9.26 -18.60 7.17
C ARG A 212 -9.00 -19.76 6.23
N GLU A 213 -10.02 -20.21 5.49
CA GLU A 213 -9.93 -21.33 4.56
C GLU A 213 -9.11 -20.99 3.30
N LEU A 214 -8.91 -19.69 3.05
CA LEU A 214 -8.19 -19.18 1.89
C LEU A 214 -6.74 -18.81 2.20
N LEU A 215 -6.35 -18.83 3.49
CA LEU A 215 -5.00 -18.49 3.90
C LEU A 215 -4.07 -19.68 3.72
N ILE A 216 -2.96 -19.45 3.01
CA ILE A 216 -1.87 -20.42 2.87
C ILE A 216 -0.83 -20.11 3.94
N LYS A 217 -0.58 -21.05 4.84
CA LYS A 217 0.51 -20.95 5.83
C LYS A 217 1.84 -21.18 5.13
N THR A 218 2.91 -20.65 5.71
CA THR A 218 4.27 -20.85 5.16
C THR A 218 5.19 -21.57 6.13
N ASP A 219 6.33 -22.04 5.63
CA ASP A 219 7.46 -22.51 6.45
C ASP A 219 8.13 -21.42 7.28
N ILE A 220 7.72 -20.16 7.12
CA ILE A 220 8.13 -19.02 7.92
C ILE A 220 7.05 -18.77 9.00
N PRO A 221 7.38 -18.88 10.30
CA PRO A 221 6.43 -18.63 11.37
C PRO A 221 5.80 -17.23 11.28
N LYS A 222 4.51 -17.12 11.60
CA LYS A 222 3.74 -15.86 11.60
C LYS A 222 3.57 -15.21 10.22
N PHE A 223 3.93 -15.90 9.15
CA PHE A 223 3.72 -15.45 7.79
C PHE A 223 2.68 -16.33 7.07
N SER A 224 1.62 -15.70 6.58
CA SER A 224 0.61 -16.33 5.74
C SER A 224 0.39 -15.53 4.45
N VAL A 225 -0.11 -16.20 3.42
CA VAL A 225 -0.38 -15.63 2.10
C VAL A 225 -1.85 -15.82 1.75
N LEU A 226 -2.49 -14.79 1.20
CA LEU A 226 -3.77 -14.89 0.51
C LEU A 226 -3.51 -14.74 -0.99
N PRO A 227 -3.64 -15.82 -1.79
CA PRO A 227 -3.45 -15.75 -3.24
C PRO A 227 -4.55 -14.90 -3.90
N ALA A 228 -4.35 -14.54 -5.16
CA ALA A 228 -5.31 -13.72 -5.92
C ALA A 228 -6.66 -14.43 -6.11
N GLY A 229 -6.66 -15.77 -6.07
CA GLY A 229 -7.84 -16.58 -6.33
C GLY A 229 -8.05 -16.88 -7.81
N ARG A 230 -9.17 -17.55 -8.11
CA ARG A 230 -9.52 -17.93 -9.48
C ARG A 230 -9.86 -16.71 -10.31
N ARG A 231 -9.37 -16.67 -11.55
CA ARG A 231 -9.66 -15.56 -12.47
C ARG A 231 -11.15 -15.44 -12.71
N HIS A 232 -11.66 -14.22 -12.58
CA HIS A 232 -13.04 -13.86 -12.87
C HIS A 232 -13.10 -12.71 -13.87
N ARG A 233 -14.18 -12.63 -14.67
CA ARG A 233 -14.32 -11.60 -15.71
C ARG A 233 -14.32 -10.16 -15.17
N ARG A 234 -14.69 -10.00 -13.90
CA ARG A 234 -14.78 -8.71 -13.18
C ARG A 234 -13.72 -8.57 -12.07
N SER A 235 -12.65 -9.36 -12.15
CA SER A 235 -11.63 -9.41 -11.09
C SER A 235 -11.10 -8.02 -10.72
N THR A 236 -10.81 -7.17 -11.71
CA THR A 236 -10.36 -5.79 -11.49
C THR A 236 -11.39 -4.94 -10.74
N GLU A 237 -12.66 -4.98 -11.17
CA GLU A 237 -13.74 -4.18 -10.60
C GLU A 237 -14.11 -4.62 -9.18
N LEU A 238 -13.83 -5.87 -8.81
CA LEU A 238 -14.01 -6.36 -7.44
C LEU A 238 -13.12 -5.61 -6.45
N LEU A 239 -11.93 -5.13 -6.85
CA LEU A 239 -11.05 -4.33 -5.98
C LEU A 239 -11.66 -2.97 -5.60
N ALA A 240 -12.50 -2.41 -6.48
CA ALA A 240 -13.19 -1.15 -6.24
C ALA A 240 -14.57 -1.33 -5.58
N SER A 241 -14.96 -2.57 -5.25
CA SER A 241 -16.30 -2.90 -4.77
C SER A 241 -16.51 -2.63 -3.27
N ASN A 242 -17.77 -2.62 -2.84
CA ASN A 242 -18.11 -2.61 -1.41
C ASN A 242 -17.67 -3.90 -0.69
N ALA A 243 -17.63 -5.05 -1.40
CA ALA A 243 -17.12 -6.29 -0.82
C ALA A 243 -15.65 -6.16 -0.42
N MET A 244 -14.83 -5.48 -1.24
CA MET A 244 -13.44 -5.20 -0.89
C MET A 244 -13.34 -4.27 0.32
N ARG A 245 -14.16 -3.22 0.40
CA ARG A 245 -14.21 -2.32 1.57
C ARG A 245 -14.48 -3.10 2.86
N HIS A 246 -15.51 -3.94 2.87
CA HIS A 246 -15.85 -4.77 4.02
C HIS A 246 -14.73 -5.76 4.38
N LEU A 247 -14.07 -6.33 3.38
CA LEU A 247 -12.92 -7.21 3.62
C LEU A 247 -11.73 -6.46 4.22
N LEU A 248 -11.46 -5.22 3.78
CA LEU A 248 -10.40 -4.39 4.36
C LEU A 248 -10.72 -4.03 5.82
N ASP A 249 -11.95 -3.66 6.13
CA ASP A 249 -12.40 -3.40 7.50
C ASP A 249 -12.22 -4.65 8.38
N GLU A 250 -12.61 -5.83 7.86
CA GLU A 250 -12.42 -7.12 8.51
C GLU A 250 -10.93 -7.39 8.76
N LEU A 251 -10.08 -7.26 7.73
CA LEU A 251 -8.64 -7.51 7.80
C LEU A 251 -7.92 -6.57 8.78
N ALA A 252 -8.34 -5.31 8.85
CA ALA A 252 -7.76 -4.32 9.76
C ALA A 252 -8.05 -4.66 11.22
N LEU A 253 -9.25 -5.17 11.52
CA LEU A 253 -9.73 -5.35 12.89
C LEU A 253 -9.59 -6.78 13.42
N ARG A 254 -9.46 -7.78 12.54
CA ARG A 254 -9.51 -9.20 12.93
C ARG A 254 -8.37 -9.63 13.85
N TYR A 255 -7.17 -9.05 13.70
CA TYR A 255 -5.99 -9.40 14.49
C TYR A 255 -5.18 -8.14 14.87
N PRO A 256 -5.07 -7.78 16.16
CA PRO A 256 -4.47 -6.52 16.60
C PRO A 256 -2.95 -6.45 16.38
N ASP A 257 -2.27 -7.59 16.27
CA ASP A 257 -0.84 -7.73 16.07
C ASP A 257 -0.45 -7.90 14.59
N ARG A 258 -1.43 -7.94 13.68
CA ARG A 258 -1.22 -8.30 12.28
C ARG A 258 -1.00 -7.10 11.39
N VAL A 259 0.05 -7.16 10.58
CA VAL A 259 0.24 -6.32 9.39
C VAL A 259 -0.34 -7.04 8.18
N VAL A 260 -1.07 -6.31 7.33
CA VAL A 260 -1.57 -6.84 6.06
C VAL A 260 -0.91 -6.07 4.92
N LEU A 261 -0.07 -6.76 4.15
CA LEU A 261 0.56 -6.21 2.96
C LEU A 261 -0.26 -6.60 1.72
N PHE A 262 -0.52 -5.65 0.84
CA PHE A 262 -1.18 -5.90 -0.44
C PHE A 262 -0.18 -5.70 -1.58
N ASP A 263 0.19 -6.76 -2.30
CA ASP A 263 0.87 -6.64 -3.59
C ASP A 263 -0.17 -6.22 -4.63
N SER A 264 -0.02 -5.05 -5.21
CA SER A 264 -1.10 -4.40 -5.96
C SER A 264 -0.62 -3.89 -7.32
N PRO A 265 -1.51 -3.74 -8.31
CA PRO A 265 -1.11 -3.31 -9.65
C PRO A 265 -0.50 -1.89 -9.63
N PRO A 266 0.31 -1.51 -10.64
CA PRO A 266 0.89 -0.17 -10.70
C PRO A 266 -0.18 0.93 -10.80
N LEU A 267 0.06 2.07 -10.17
CA LEU A 267 -0.91 3.18 -10.08
C LEU A 267 -1.28 3.79 -11.44
N LEU A 268 -0.33 3.83 -12.38
CA LEU A 268 -0.58 4.35 -13.74
C LEU A 268 -1.12 3.28 -14.71
N ALA A 269 -1.18 2.00 -14.28
CA ALA A 269 -1.66 0.93 -15.13
C ALA A 269 -3.19 0.77 -15.07
N THR A 270 -3.83 1.05 -13.93
CA THR A 270 -5.25 0.78 -13.72
C THR A 270 -5.92 1.81 -12.80
N SER A 271 -7.19 2.13 -13.04
CA SER A 271 -7.99 2.98 -12.15
C SER A 271 -8.27 2.32 -10.81
N GLU A 272 -8.39 1.00 -10.81
CA GLU A 272 -8.71 0.17 -9.66
C GLU A 272 -7.61 0.22 -8.60
N ALA A 273 -6.34 0.30 -9.01
CA ALA A 273 -5.21 0.53 -8.10
C ALA A 273 -5.40 1.81 -7.28
N ASN A 274 -5.83 2.90 -7.93
CA ASN A 274 -6.05 4.19 -7.25
C ASN A 274 -7.23 4.12 -6.27
N VAL A 275 -8.31 3.41 -6.62
CA VAL A 275 -9.45 3.21 -5.71
C VAL A 275 -9.05 2.39 -4.49
N LEU A 276 -8.26 1.32 -4.69
CA LEU A 276 -7.73 0.51 -3.61
C LEU A 276 -6.82 1.34 -2.69
N ALA A 277 -5.92 2.13 -3.27
CA ALA A 277 -4.98 2.97 -2.53
C ALA A 277 -5.67 3.96 -1.59
N GLN A 278 -6.83 4.50 -1.96
CA GLN A 278 -7.62 5.41 -1.11
C GLN A 278 -8.16 4.76 0.17
N GLN A 279 -8.28 3.42 0.19
CA GLN A 279 -8.82 2.67 1.34
C GLN A 279 -7.72 2.18 2.29
N MET A 280 -6.45 2.36 1.91
CA MET A 280 -5.29 1.88 2.64
C MET A 280 -4.82 2.91 3.67
N GLY A 281 -4.28 2.44 4.80
CA GLY A 281 -3.67 3.30 5.80
C GLY A 281 -2.27 3.76 5.39
N GLN A 282 -1.53 2.92 4.65
CA GLN A 282 -0.19 3.23 4.19
C GLN A 282 0.05 2.77 2.75
N ILE A 283 0.89 3.50 2.02
CA ILE A 283 1.30 3.18 0.65
C ILE A 283 2.81 3.13 0.59
N CYS A 284 3.38 1.99 0.19
CA CYS A 284 4.77 1.81 -0.16
C CYS A 284 4.90 1.84 -1.69
N LEU A 285 5.38 2.95 -2.23
CA LEU A 285 5.59 3.15 -3.67
C LEU A 285 7.00 2.68 -4.05
N VAL A 286 7.07 1.55 -4.74
CA VAL A 286 8.32 0.98 -5.27
C VAL A 286 8.67 1.66 -6.59
N VAL A 287 9.90 2.16 -6.68
CA VAL A 287 10.41 2.88 -7.86
C VAL A 287 11.73 2.25 -8.31
N GLU A 288 11.88 1.99 -9.59
CA GLU A 288 13.13 1.45 -10.13
C GLU A 288 14.22 2.52 -10.23
N SER A 289 15.34 2.27 -9.54
CA SER A 289 16.48 3.18 -9.48
C SER A 289 17.11 3.41 -10.85
N ALA A 290 17.36 4.68 -11.19
CA ALA A 290 18.00 5.12 -12.43
C ALA A 290 17.32 4.69 -13.74
N VAL A 291 16.12 4.11 -13.67
CA VAL A 291 15.33 3.70 -14.83
C VAL A 291 14.03 4.50 -14.90
N THR A 292 13.27 4.57 -13.80
CA THR A 292 11.96 5.22 -13.81
C THR A 292 12.08 6.75 -13.87
N PRO A 293 11.50 7.42 -14.88
CA PRO A 293 11.47 8.87 -14.96
C PRO A 293 10.71 9.50 -13.79
N GLN A 294 11.26 10.60 -13.25
CA GLN A 294 10.64 11.31 -12.11
C GLN A 294 9.22 11.81 -12.39
N TYR A 295 8.89 12.14 -13.64
CA TYR A 295 7.55 12.62 -13.98
C TYR A 295 6.49 11.52 -13.82
N LEU A 296 6.81 10.25 -14.10
CA LEU A 296 5.89 9.13 -13.88
C LEU A 296 5.65 8.90 -12.38
N VAL A 297 6.70 9.04 -11.56
CA VAL A 297 6.55 8.95 -10.10
C VAL A 297 5.67 10.08 -9.57
N ARG A 298 5.85 11.31 -10.06
CA ARG A 298 5.00 12.46 -9.68
C ARG A 298 3.56 12.27 -10.13
N ASP A 299 3.35 11.78 -11.35
CA ASP A 299 2.02 11.50 -11.90
C ASP A 299 1.31 10.44 -11.04
N ALA A 300 2.00 9.33 -10.73
CA ALA A 300 1.48 8.28 -9.86
C ALA A 300 1.08 8.80 -8.47
N VAL A 301 1.93 9.62 -7.84
CA VAL A 301 1.60 10.24 -6.54
C VAL A 301 0.45 11.24 -6.65
N SER A 302 0.30 11.93 -7.79
CA SER A 302 -0.78 12.91 -7.98
C SER A 302 -2.19 12.29 -8.02
N HIS A 303 -2.28 10.98 -8.30
CA HIS A 303 -3.54 10.23 -8.24
C HIS A 303 -3.96 9.85 -6.80
N LEU A 304 -3.07 10.04 -5.82
CA LEU A 304 -3.32 9.71 -4.43
C LEU A 304 -3.80 10.94 -3.66
N ASN A 305 -4.94 10.82 -2.97
CA ASN A 305 -5.53 11.92 -2.19
C ASN A 305 -4.80 12.19 -0.86
N SER A 306 -3.96 11.24 -0.42
CA SER A 306 -3.29 11.24 0.88
C SER A 306 -1.77 11.03 0.71
N PRO A 307 -1.02 12.03 0.21
CA PRO A 307 0.41 11.92 -0.01
C PRO A 307 1.19 11.65 1.29
N GLU A 308 0.67 12.04 2.45
CA GLU A 308 1.25 11.79 3.78
C GLU A 308 1.36 10.30 4.13
N LYS A 309 0.54 9.45 3.50
CA LYS A 309 0.57 7.98 3.67
C LYS A 309 1.63 7.30 2.80
N VAL A 310 2.25 8.02 1.88
CA VAL A 310 3.16 7.47 0.87
C VAL A 310 4.59 7.45 1.39
N SER A 311 5.22 6.27 1.36
CA SER A 311 6.65 6.07 1.53
C SER A 311 7.24 5.51 0.24
N VAL A 312 8.37 6.05 -0.22
CA VAL A 312 9.01 5.61 -1.48
C VAL A 312 10.13 4.62 -1.17
N LEU A 313 10.14 3.50 -1.90
CA LEU A 313 11.19 2.47 -1.85
C LEU A 313 11.92 2.44 -3.19
N LEU A 314 13.20 2.79 -3.18
CA LEU A 314 14.03 2.76 -4.39
C LEU A 314 14.63 1.36 -4.59
N ASN A 315 14.14 0.63 -5.60
CA ASN A 315 14.52 -0.75 -5.86
C ASN A 315 15.58 -0.87 -6.97
N LYS A 316 16.26 -2.03 -7.03
CA LYS A 316 17.33 -2.34 -8.01
C LYS A 316 18.49 -1.34 -7.99
N CYS A 317 18.75 -0.77 -6.83
CA CYS A 317 19.85 0.18 -6.65
C CYS A 317 21.20 -0.51 -6.85
N LYS A 318 22.03 0.04 -7.73
CA LYS A 318 23.41 -0.42 -7.90
C LYS A 318 24.31 0.18 -6.81
N PRO A 319 25.15 -0.61 -6.12
CA PRO A 319 26.03 -0.11 -5.07
C PRO A 319 26.92 1.04 -5.52
N GLU A 320 27.38 1.03 -6.77
CA GLU A 320 28.27 2.05 -7.32
C GLU A 320 27.63 3.45 -7.35
N MET A 321 26.30 3.53 -7.42
CA MET A 321 25.58 4.81 -7.45
C MET A 321 25.66 5.60 -6.14
N PHE A 322 25.99 4.95 -5.03
CA PHE A 322 26.15 5.62 -3.73
C PHE A 322 27.60 5.91 -3.36
N ILE A 323 28.57 5.38 -4.12
CA ILE A 323 30.01 5.54 -3.82
C ILE A 323 30.54 6.91 -4.30
N GLY A 324 29.87 7.58 -5.26
CA GLY A 324 30.43 8.76 -5.93
C GLY A 324 29.73 10.11 -5.73
N LYS A 325 28.55 10.19 -5.11
CA LYS A 325 27.74 11.44 -5.15
C LYS A 325 27.14 11.92 -3.82
N TYR A 326 27.21 11.10 -2.77
CA TYR A 326 26.74 11.45 -1.42
C TYR A 326 27.74 10.97 -0.35
N GLY A 327 28.98 11.42 -0.48
CA GLY A 327 29.97 11.35 0.59
C GLY A 327 29.62 12.31 1.74
N TYR A 328 28.50 12.08 2.42
CA TYR A 328 28.24 12.60 3.76
C TYR A 328 27.73 11.43 4.62
N GLY A 329 28.52 11.10 5.64
CA GLY A 329 28.55 9.79 6.25
C GLY A 329 27.29 9.39 7.01
N TYR A 330 26.90 8.14 6.80
CA TYR A 330 26.43 7.24 7.85
C TYR A 330 27.03 5.85 7.61
N GLY A 331 28.37 5.80 7.65
CA GLY A 331 29.10 4.54 7.79
C GLY A 331 29.21 4.21 9.27
N TYR A 332 28.34 3.35 9.78
CA TYR A 332 28.50 2.82 11.14
C TYR A 332 29.65 1.81 11.14
N GLY A 333 30.82 2.29 11.56
CA GLY A 333 32.00 1.49 11.84
C GLY A 333 31.80 0.63 13.08
N TYR A 334 31.85 -0.69 12.91
CA TYR A 334 32.02 -1.63 14.00
C TYR A 334 33.46 -1.51 14.53
N GLY A 335 33.65 -0.78 15.62
CA GLY A 335 34.88 -0.76 16.38
C GLY A 335 35.06 -2.07 17.16
N TYR A 336 35.76 -3.03 16.56
CA TYR A 336 36.36 -4.13 17.32
C TYR A 336 37.52 -3.55 18.15
N GLY A 337 37.27 -3.41 19.45
CA GLY A 337 38.31 -3.16 20.43
C GLY A 337 39.24 -4.37 20.52
N TYR A 338 40.43 -4.25 19.95
CA TYR A 338 41.59 -5.03 20.35
C TYR A 338 42.59 -4.08 21.00
N GLY A 339 42.66 -4.16 22.33
CA GLY A 339 43.76 -3.60 23.09
C GLY A 339 45.03 -4.38 22.80
N TYR A 340 46.09 -3.66 22.46
CA TYR A 340 47.46 -4.07 22.71
C TYR A 340 48.22 -2.84 23.18
N GLY A 341 48.65 -2.86 24.44
CA GLY A 341 49.67 -1.97 24.93
C GLY A 341 51.05 -2.42 24.44
N TYR A 342 51.92 -1.45 24.24
CA TYR A 342 53.35 -1.54 24.52
C TYR A 342 53.82 -0.14 24.91
N GLY A 343 54.42 -0.04 26.10
CA GLY A 343 55.20 1.12 26.48
C GLY A 343 56.56 1.11 25.79
N HIS A 344 57.15 2.29 25.61
CA HIS A 344 58.59 2.47 25.72
C HIS A 344 58.92 3.93 26.03
N ASP A 345 59.96 4.06 26.84
CA ASP A 345 60.48 5.25 27.51
C ASP A 345 61.28 6.21 26.60
N ASP A 346 61.52 7.40 27.17
CA ASP A 346 62.65 8.34 27.02
C ASP A 346 62.99 8.98 25.65
N ASP A 347 62.88 10.33 25.61
CA ASP A 347 64.03 11.26 25.71
C ASP A 347 63.57 12.70 26.06
#